data_AF-A0A1Y4T273-F1
#
_entry.id   AF-A0A1Y4T273-F1
#
_cell.length_a   1.000
_cell.length_b   1.000
_cell.length_c   1.000
_cell.angle_alpha   90.00
_cell.angle_beta   90.00
_cell.angle_gamma   90.00
#
_symmetry.space_group_name_H-M   'P 1'
#
loop_
_entity.id
_entity.type
_entity.pdbx_description
1 polymer ?
#
loop_
_entity_poly.entity_id
_entity_poly.type
_entity_poly.pdbx_seq_one_letter_code
_entity_poly.pdbx_strand_id
1 'polypeptide(L)'
;MSMSVYNTSAIRNSASDLRNQNNQLRTECDRCKSLIEHLDQVWDDDAYRAFSAKFKEFQPTMESLQDCLKQYIDFMEKGVADGVDDFIQQTIRAMNR
;
A
#
# COMPACT_ATOMS: atom_id res chain seq x y z
N MET A 1 30.55 17.03 -14.08
CA MET A 1 29.61 15.90 -14.23
C MET A 1 28.38 16.24 -13.42
N SER A 2 27.24 16.54 -14.06
CA SER A 2 26.00 16.73 -13.31
C SER A 2 25.54 15.35 -12.84
N MET A 3 25.80 15.05 -11.57
CA MET A 3 25.15 13.93 -10.89
C MET A 3 23.65 14.18 -11.08
N SER A 4 22.95 13.31 -11.82
CA SER A 4 21.50 13.34 -11.85
C SER A 4 21.07 13.34 -10.39
N VAL A 5 20.37 14.38 -9.94
CA VAL A 5 19.78 14.39 -8.61
C VAL A 5 18.78 13.25 -8.63
N TYR A 6 19.20 12.08 -8.18
CA TYR A 6 18.31 10.95 -8.04
C TYR A 6 17.27 11.39 -7.04
N ASN A 7 16.02 11.51 -7.50
CA ASN A 7 14.95 12.13 -6.75
C ASN A 7 14.38 11.14 -5.73
N THR A 8 15.25 10.63 -4.86
CA THR A 8 14.90 9.69 -3.78
C THR A 8 13.87 10.31 -2.85
N SER A 9 13.85 11.64 -2.72
CA SER A 9 12.76 12.40 -2.08
C SER A 9 11.42 12.26 -2.80
N ALA A 10 11.34 12.39 -4.13
CA ALA A 10 10.10 12.13 -4.86
C ALA A 10 9.63 10.68 -4.73
N ILE A 11 10.56 9.71 -4.76
CA ILE A 11 10.23 8.29 -4.56
C ILE A 11 9.63 8.07 -3.17
N ARG A 12 10.25 8.64 -2.14
CA ARG A 12 9.73 8.58 -0.75
C ARG A 12 8.39 9.27 -0.61
N ASN A 13 8.18 10.41 -1.26
CA ASN A 13 6.89 11.10 -1.26
C ASN A 13 5.79 10.24 -1.92
N SER A 14 6.07 9.67 -3.10
CA SER A 14 5.12 8.77 -3.77
C SER A 14 4.84 7.50 -2.95
N ALA A 15 5.84 6.93 -2.30
CA ALA A 15 5.66 5.78 -1.40
C ALA A 15 4.80 6.14 -0.18
N SER A 16 5.00 7.33 0.39
CA SER A 16 4.17 7.87 1.48
C SER A 16 2.71 8.08 1.05
N ASP A 17 2.49 8.67 -0.12
CA ASP A 17 1.14 8.88 -0.67
C ASP A 17 0.43 7.54 -0.92
N LEU A 18 1.12 6.57 -1.53
CA LEU A 18 0.60 5.22 -1.73
C LEU A 18 0.30 4.51 -0.40
N ARG A 19 1.14 4.70 0.62
CA ARG A 19 0.86 4.17 1.97
C ARG A 19 -0.41 4.76 2.56
N ASN A 20 -0.61 6.06 2.43
CA ASN A 20 -1.82 6.72 2.91
C ASN A 20 -3.06 6.19 2.19
N GLN A 21 -3.00 6.04 0.87
CA GLN A 21 -4.08 5.46 0.07
C GLN A 21 -4.36 4.00 0.44
N ASN A 22 -3.31 3.18 0.64
CA ASN A 22 -3.48 1.78 1.05
C ASN A 22 -4.12 1.66 2.44
N ASN A 23 -3.75 2.55 3.37
CA ASN A 23 -4.38 2.62 4.69
C ASN A 23 -5.86 3.03 4.60
N GLN A 24 -6.19 4.02 3.76
CA GLN A 24 -7.58 4.41 3.50
C GLN A 24 -8.40 3.27 2.90
N LEU A 25 -7.86 2.57 1.90
CA LEU A 25 -8.48 1.39 1.32
C LEU A 25 -8.76 0.33 2.38
N ARG A 26 -7.80 0.08 3.27
CA ARG A 26 -7.97 -0.88 4.37
C ARG A 26 -9.10 -0.48 5.32
N THR A 27 -9.13 0.79 5.74
CA THR A 27 -10.22 1.32 6.57
C THR A 27 -11.58 1.17 5.91
N GLU A 28 -11.70 1.47 4.61
CA GLU A 28 -12.97 1.32 3.91
C GLU A 28 -13.39 -0.16 3.74
N CYS A 29 -12.44 -1.07 3.48
CA CYS A 29 -12.73 -2.51 3.48
C CYS A 29 -13.24 -2.99 4.83
N ASP A 30 -12.60 -2.57 5.94
CA ASP A 30 -13.04 -2.90 7.29
C ASP A 30 -14.44 -2.35 7.59
N ARG A 31 -14.72 -1.10 7.18
CA ARG A 31 -16.05 -0.49 7.31
C ARG A 31 -17.11 -1.27 6.53
N CYS A 32 -16.83 -1.67 5.29
CA CYS A 32 -17.73 -2.49 4.49
C CYS A 32 -18.02 -3.83 5.18
N LYS A 33 -16.99 -4.50 5.70
CA LYS A 33 -17.13 -5.75 6.43
C LYS A 33 -18.03 -5.57 7.66
N SER A 34 -17.76 -4.57 8.49
CA SER A 34 -18.58 -4.29 9.68
C SER A 34 -20.02 -3.92 9.31
N LEU A 35 -20.25 -3.19 8.22
CA LEU A 35 -21.60 -2.88 7.76
C LEU A 35 -22.37 -4.15 7.37
N ILE A 36 -21.72 -5.08 6.68
CA ILE A 36 -22.31 -6.36 6.26
C ILE A 36 -22.61 -7.26 7.46
N GLU A 37 -21.73 -7.28 8.45
CA GLU A 37 -21.93 -8.01 9.70
C GLU A 37 -23.09 -7.42 10.52
N HIS A 38 -23.24 -6.09 10.56
CA HIS A 38 -24.39 -5.46 11.22
C HIS A 38 -25.70 -5.68 10.46
N LEU A 39 -25.66 -5.68 9.12
CA LEU A 39 -26.85 -5.94 8.30
C LEU A 39 -27.43 -7.34 8.55
N ASP A 40 -26.57 -8.35 8.79
CA ASP A 40 -26.98 -9.72 9.16
C ASP A 40 -27.95 -9.74 10.37
N GLN A 41 -27.71 -8.86 11.34
CA GLN A 41 -28.46 -8.83 12.59
C GLN A 41 -29.86 -8.21 12.45
N VAL A 42 -30.09 -7.46 11.36
CA VAL A 42 -31.30 -6.65 11.16
C VAL A 42 -32.07 -7.09 9.91
N TRP A 43 -31.39 -7.71 8.94
CA TRP A 43 -31.94 -8.03 7.63
C TRP A 43 -31.30 -9.31 7.05
N ASP A 44 -31.87 -10.48 7.38
CA ASP A 44 -31.47 -11.79 6.83
C ASP A 44 -32.49 -12.28 5.78
N ASP A 45 -32.43 -11.71 4.58
CA ASP A 45 -33.19 -12.19 3.43
C ASP A 45 -32.28 -12.72 2.31
N ASP A 46 -32.88 -13.23 1.23
CA ASP A 46 -32.14 -13.79 0.11
C ASP A 46 -31.22 -12.75 -0.58
N ALA A 47 -31.60 -11.47 -0.55
CA ALA A 47 -30.78 -10.40 -1.11
C ALA A 47 -29.53 -10.15 -0.25
N TYR A 48 -29.68 -10.10 1.07
CA TYR A 48 -28.58 -10.04 2.02
C TYR A 48 -27.63 -11.23 1.84
N ARG A 49 -28.17 -12.46 1.79
CA ARG A 49 -27.37 -13.68 1.65
C ARG A 49 -26.55 -13.69 0.36
N ALA A 50 -27.16 -13.30 -0.75
CA ALA A 50 -26.47 -13.17 -2.04
C ALA A 50 -25.36 -12.11 -2.00
N PHE A 51 -25.62 -10.96 -1.38
CA PHE A 51 -24.63 -9.90 -1.24
C PHE A 51 -23.47 -10.30 -0.31
N SER A 52 -23.77 -10.86 0.86
CA SER A 52 -22.80 -11.35 1.84
C SER A 52 -21.90 -12.44 1.26
N ALA A 53 -22.48 -13.37 0.49
CA ALA A 53 -21.72 -14.39 -0.24
C ALA A 53 -20.74 -13.76 -1.25
N LYS A 54 -21.20 -12.79 -2.05
CA LYS A 54 -20.33 -12.08 -3.00
C LYS A 54 -19.23 -11.29 -2.29
N PHE A 55 -19.53 -10.63 -1.19
CA PHE A 55 -18.51 -9.92 -0.43
C PHE A 55 -17.43 -10.86 0.10
N LYS A 56 -17.81 -12.01 0.65
CA LYS A 56 -16.87 -13.05 1.11
C LYS A 56 -15.99 -13.59 -0.03
N GLU A 57 -16.52 -13.72 -1.25
CA GLU A 57 -15.74 -14.09 -2.43
C GLU A 57 -14.70 -13.01 -2.80
N PHE A 58 -15.05 -11.73 -2.67
CA PHE A 58 -14.18 -10.61 -3.05
C PHE A 58 -13.15 -10.22 -1.98
N GLN A 59 -13.43 -10.48 -0.70
CA GLN A 59 -12.58 -10.06 0.42
C GLN A 59 -11.12 -10.51 0.27
N PRO A 60 -10.79 -11.77 -0.08
CA PRO A 60 -9.40 -12.20 -0.24
C PRO A 60 -8.65 -11.45 -1.35
N THR A 61 -9.37 -11.03 -2.40
CA THR A 61 -8.78 -10.25 -3.50
C THR A 61 -8.40 -8.85 -3.03
N MET A 62 -9.23 -8.22 -2.19
CA MET A 62 -8.93 -6.92 -1.60
C MET A 62 -7.75 -6.98 -0.63
N GLU A 63 -7.69 -8.03 0.20
CA GLU A 63 -6.55 -8.28 1.10
C GLU A 63 -5.25 -8.48 0.28
N SER A 64 -5.30 -9.29 -0.78
CA SER A 64 -4.14 -9.51 -1.67
C SER A 64 -3.67 -8.22 -2.36
N LEU A 65 -4.58 -7.36 -2.80
CA LEU A 65 -4.24 -6.07 -3.38
C LEU A 65 -3.53 -5.16 -2.36
N GLN A 66 -4.04 -5.09 -1.12
CA GLN A 66 -3.44 -4.30 -0.05
C GLN A 66 -2.02 -4.79 0.28
N ASP A 67 -1.81 -6.11 0.29
CA ASP A 67 -0.51 -6.72 0.51
C ASP A 67 0.46 -6.45 -0.65
N CYS A 68 -0.02 -6.52 -1.89
CA CYS A 68 0.78 -6.18 -3.07
C CYS A 68 1.23 -4.72 -3.03
N LEU A 69 0.31 -3.79 -2.72
CA LEU A 69 0.62 -2.37 -2.57
C LEU A 69 1.65 -2.14 -1.46
N LYS A 70 1.50 -2.84 -0.33
CA LYS A 70 2.48 -2.76 0.77
C LYS A 70 3.87 -3.22 0.34
N GLN A 71 3.97 -4.36 -0.35
CA GLN A 71 5.25 -4.86 -0.86
C GLN A 71 5.89 -3.88 -1.85
N TYR A 72 5.09 -3.26 -2.71
CA TYR A 72 5.57 -2.26 -3.66
C TYR A 72 6.07 -0.99 -2.97
N ILE A 73 5.36 -0.49 -1.96
CA ILE A 73 5.79 0.63 -1.11
C ILE A 73 7.12 0.31 -0.43
N ASP A 74 7.23 -0.87 0.17
CA ASP A 74 8.45 -1.32 0.84
C ASP A 74 9.65 -1.40 -0.14
N PHE A 75 9.40 -1.87 -1.37
CA PHE A 75 10.41 -1.87 -2.44
C PHE A 75 10.84 -0.45 -2.84
N MET A 76 9.91 0.49 -2.98
CA MET A 76 10.22 1.88 -3.34
C MET A 76 11.10 2.56 -2.29
N GLU A 77 10.78 2.39 -1.01
CA GLU A 77 11.53 3.02 0.08
C GLU A 77 12.88 2.34 0.31
N LYS A 78 12.87 1.04 0.57
CA LYS A 78 14.08 0.31 0.99
C LYS A 78 14.95 -0.14 -0.17
N GLY A 79 14.32 -0.52 -1.27
CA GLY A 79 15.03 -1.05 -2.44
C GLY A 79 15.66 0.06 -3.27
N VAL A 80 14.85 1.07 -3.63
CA VAL A 80 15.27 2.10 -4.58
C VAL A 80 15.83 3.33 -3.88
N ALA A 81 15.11 3.94 -2.94
CA ALA A 81 15.55 5.20 -2.34
C ALA A 81 16.79 5.01 -1.46
N ASP A 82 16.80 4.02 -0.57
CA ASP A 82 17.92 3.78 0.33
C ASP A 82 19.17 3.27 -0.41
N GLY A 83 19.00 2.36 -1.38
CA GLY A 83 20.12 1.85 -2.19
C GLY A 83 20.82 2.94 -3.02
N VAL A 84 20.05 3.90 -3.52
CA VAL A 84 20.60 5.05 -4.27
C VAL A 84 21.31 6.03 -3.33
N ASP A 85 20.73 6.34 -2.17
CA ASP A 85 21.37 7.22 -1.18
C ASP A 85 22.69 6.62 -0.68
N ASP A 86 22.74 5.31 -0.41
CA ASP A 86 23.95 4.59 -0.01
C ASP A 86 25.04 4.66 -1.09
N PHE A 87 24.68 4.47 -2.35
CA PHE A 87 25.62 4.60 -3.48
C PHE A 87 26.22 6.02 -3.57
N ILE A 88 25.38 7.04 -3.42
CA ILE A 88 25.83 8.45 -3.43
C ILE A 88 26.79 8.70 -2.26
N GLN A 89 26.46 8.25 -1.05
CA GLN A 89 27.31 8.41 0.13
C GLN A 89 28.67 7.71 -0.02
N GLN A 90 28.68 6.49 -0.56
CA GLN A 90 29.92 5.76 -0.84
C GLN A 90 30.78 6.50 -1.87
N THR A 91 30.17 7.02 -2.93
CA THR A 91 30.87 7.78 -3.97
C THR A 91 31.47 9.08 -3.41
N ILE A 92 30.70 9.85 -2.60
CA ILE A 92 31.20 11.06 -1.93
C ILE A 92 32.40 10.73 -1.02
N ARG A 93 32.33 9.65 -0.24
CA ARG A 93 33.43 9.21 0.63
C ARG A 93 34.67 8.79 -0.17
N ALA A 94 34.48 8.19 -1.34
CA ALA A 94 35.59 7.78 -2.21
C ALA A 94 36.26 8.96 -2.92
N MET A 95 35.50 10.01 -3.28
CA MET A 95 36.04 11.22 -3.93
C MET A 95 36.76 12.17 -2.96
N ASN A 96 36.45 12.10 -1.66
CA ASN A 96 37.06 12.92 -0.62
C ASN A 96 38.29 12.27 0.06
N ARG A 97 38.78 11.15 -0.49
CA ARG A 97 40.05 10.49 -0.11
C ARG A 97 41.10 10.77 -1.17
#